data_AF-A0AAD5WKG6-F1
#
_entry.id   AF-A0AAD5WKG6-F1
#
_cell.length_a   1.000
_cell.length_b   1.000
_cell.length_c   1.000
_cell.angle_alpha   90.00
_cell.angle_beta   90.00
_cell.angle_gamma   90.00
#
_symmetry.space_group_name_H-M   'P 1'
#
loop_
_entity.id
_entity.type
_entity.pdbx_description
1 polymer ?
#
loop_
_entity_poly.entity_id
_entity_poly.type
_entity_poly.pdbx_seq_one_letter_code
_entity_poly.pdbx_strand_id
1 'polypeptide(L)'
;MLTIKHEMGAARHLLRTGEIKDMEHLVFLQPCLHVNLTHPLIKSLYQMKRTDKSTAELLISQIYDNALITSGLLKDTSAMVQRLNKLLTQLSAGNKSTILTP
;
A
#
# COMPACT_ATOMS: atom_id res chain seq x y z
N MET A 1 4.60 10.32 -0.67
CA MET A 1 4.57 11.08 0.60
C MET A 1 3.16 11.00 1.15
N LEU A 2 2.97 10.94 2.47
CA LEU A 2 1.66 11.06 3.09
C LEU A 2 1.54 12.40 3.82
N THR A 3 0.36 12.98 3.78
CA THR A 3 -0.06 14.03 4.72
C THR A 3 -1.30 13.54 5.46
N ILE A 4 -1.62 14.15 6.59
CA ILE A 4 -2.85 13.90 7.34
C ILE A 4 -3.45 15.26 7.70
N LYS A 5 -4.72 15.29 8.08
CA LYS A 5 -5.40 16.55 8.48
C LYS A 5 -4.83 17.14 9.78
N HIS A 6 -4.31 16.29 10.66
CA HIS A 6 -3.75 16.66 11.96
C HIS A 6 -2.23 16.80 11.89
N GLU A 7 -1.56 17.16 12.99
CA GLU A 7 -0.10 17.11 13.03
C GLU A 7 0.42 15.66 13.13
N MET A 8 1.39 15.31 12.28
CA MET A 8 2.02 13.97 12.24
C MET A 8 2.66 13.56 13.57
N GLY A 9 3.20 14.52 14.34
CA GLY A 9 3.78 14.27 15.66
C GLY A 9 2.73 13.82 16.66
N ALA A 10 1.63 14.59 16.77
CA ALA A 10 0.51 14.29 17.65
C ALA A 10 -0.20 12.99 17.25
N ALA A 11 -0.41 12.75 15.95
CA ALA A 11 -1.00 11.52 15.45
C ALA A 11 -0.21 10.27 15.87
N ARG A 12 1.12 10.29 15.72
CA ARG A 12 1.98 9.18 16.18
C ARG A 12 1.93 8.99 17.69
N HIS A 13 1.87 10.09 18.44
CA HIS A 13 1.72 10.03 19.89
C HIS A 13 0.39 9.37 20.30
N LEU A 14 -0.73 9.78 19.72
CA LEU A 14 -2.06 9.21 19.96
C LEU A 14 -2.14 7.72 19.63
N LEU A 15 -1.49 7.29 18.54
CA LEU A 15 -1.40 5.88 18.20
C LEU A 15 -0.61 5.12 19.28
N ARG A 16 0.48 5.70 19.78
CA ARG A 16 1.31 5.07 20.81
C ARG A 16 0.61 4.99 22.18
N THR A 17 -0.17 6.00 22.56
CA THR A 17 -0.91 6.01 23.84
C THR A 17 -2.10 5.05 23.84
N GLY A 18 -2.54 4.60 22.66
CA GLY A 18 -3.65 3.65 22.53
C GLY A 18 -5.02 4.29 22.74
N GLU A 19 -5.10 5.62 22.78
CA GLU A 19 -6.35 6.38 22.96
C GLU A 19 -7.30 6.22 21.75
N ILE A 20 -6.77 5.78 20.61
CA ILE A 20 -7.55 5.47 19.40
C ILE A 20 -7.40 3.99 19.06
N LYS A 21 -8.55 3.32 18.89
CA LYS A 21 -8.63 1.91 18.47
C LYS A 21 -8.13 1.73 17.03
N ASP A 22 -7.50 0.59 16.78
CA ASP A 22 -6.70 0.29 15.57
C ASP A 22 -7.48 0.26 14.24
N MET A 23 -8.81 0.16 14.27
CA MET A 23 -9.64 0.18 13.05
C MET A 23 -10.13 1.58 12.68
N GLU A 24 -10.16 2.52 13.63
CA GLU A 24 -10.81 3.83 13.46
C GLU A 24 -9.81 4.96 13.28
N HIS A 25 -8.52 4.73 13.57
CA HIS A 25 -7.52 5.80 13.52
C HIS A 25 -7.28 6.34 12.12
N LEU A 26 -7.31 5.50 11.08
CA LEU A 26 -7.13 5.99 9.71
C LEU A 26 -8.31 6.87 9.26
N VAL A 27 -9.52 6.55 9.71
CA VAL A 27 -10.72 7.37 9.44
C VAL A 27 -10.58 8.73 10.13
N PHE A 28 -10.09 8.75 11.37
CA PHE A 28 -9.83 9.98 12.11
C PHE A 28 -8.70 10.84 11.51
N LEU A 29 -7.60 10.21 11.11
CA LEU A 29 -6.41 10.90 10.61
C LEU A 29 -6.58 11.43 9.18
N GLN A 30 -7.47 10.84 8.38
CA GLN A 30 -7.74 11.22 6.98
C GLN A 30 -6.44 11.38 6.15
N PRO A 31 -5.62 10.32 6.04
CA PRO A 31 -4.37 10.36 5.29
C PRO A 31 -4.58 10.63 3.79
N CYS A 32 -3.76 11.52 3.23
CA CYS A 32 -3.72 11.86 1.82
C CYS A 32 -2.41 11.35 1.19
N LEU A 33 -2.53 10.37 0.30
CA LEU A 33 -1.41 9.79 -0.43
C LEU A 33 -1.00 10.66 -1.62
N HIS A 34 0.25 11.13 -1.59
CA HIS A 34 0.90 11.84 -2.69
C HIS A 34 1.77 10.84 -3.47
N VAL A 35 1.40 10.63 -4.73
CA VAL A 35 2.10 9.72 -5.65
C VAL A 35 3.01 10.50 -6.61
N ASN A 36 4.17 9.93 -6.92
CA ASN A 36 5.05 10.46 -7.95
C ASN A 36 4.72 9.82 -9.31
N LEU A 37 4.16 10.59 -10.23
CA LEU A 37 3.77 10.12 -11.57
C LEU A 37 4.97 9.74 -12.46
N THR A 38 6.18 10.22 -12.16
CA THR A 38 7.39 9.86 -12.92
C THR A 38 7.94 8.50 -12.50
N HIS A 39 7.55 8.01 -11.32
CA HIS A 39 8.06 6.77 -10.75
C HIS A 39 7.63 5.55 -11.60
N PRO A 40 8.55 4.63 -11.96
CA PRO A 40 8.25 3.47 -12.80
C PRO A 40 7.07 2.64 -12.28
N LEU A 41 7.00 2.41 -10.96
CA LEU A 41 5.90 1.65 -10.34
C LEU A 41 4.51 2.27 -10.58
N ILE A 42 4.41 3.61 -10.56
CA ILE A 42 3.13 4.31 -10.77
C ILE A 42 2.74 4.27 -12.25
N LYS A 43 3.72 4.35 -13.16
CA LYS A 43 3.48 4.15 -14.59
C LYS A 43 3.02 2.72 -14.89
N SER A 44 3.68 1.72 -14.31
CA SER A 44 3.28 0.31 -14.43
C SER A 44 1.89 0.07 -13.85
N LEU A 45 1.56 0.65 -12.70
CA LEU A 45 0.23 0.60 -12.12
C LEU A 45 -0.83 1.17 -13.08
N TYR A 46 -0.55 2.31 -13.72
CA TYR A 46 -1.46 2.94 -14.68
C TYR A 46 -1.74 2.03 -15.90
N GLN A 47 -0.72 1.36 -16.41
CA GLN A 47 -0.86 0.39 -17.49
C GLN A 47 -1.63 -0.87 -17.02
N MET A 48 -1.24 -1.41 -15.87
CA MET A 48 -1.82 -2.61 -15.26
C MET A 48 -3.31 -2.45 -14.95
N LYS A 49 -3.76 -1.22 -14.63
CA LYS A 49 -5.19 -0.91 -14.45
C LYS A 49 -6.06 -1.36 -15.63
N ARG A 50 -5.51 -1.37 -16.86
CA ARG A 50 -6.24 -1.77 -18.08
C ARG A 50 -6.11 -3.26 -18.41
N THR A 51 -5.00 -3.90 -18.03
CA THR A 51 -4.69 -5.29 -18.40
C THR A 51 -5.04 -6.28 -17.30
N ASP A 52 -4.79 -5.93 -16.04
CA ASP A 52 -5.09 -6.73 -14.87
C ASP A 52 -5.49 -5.82 -13.70
N LYS A 53 -6.77 -5.46 -13.67
CA LYS A 53 -7.35 -4.60 -12.64
C LYS A 53 -7.16 -5.18 -11.24
N SER A 54 -7.22 -6.50 -11.10
CA SER A 54 -7.16 -7.17 -9.79
C SER A 54 -5.77 -7.02 -9.14
N THR A 55 -4.71 -7.24 -9.93
CA THR A 55 -3.34 -7.06 -9.46
C THR A 55 -3.01 -5.59 -9.26
N ALA A 56 -3.56 -4.69 -10.10
CA ALA A 56 -3.42 -3.25 -9.92
C ALA A 56 -4.02 -2.74 -8.59
N GLU A 57 -5.19 -3.26 -8.19
CA GLU A 57 -5.82 -2.94 -6.90
C GLU A 57 -4.97 -3.38 -5.70
N LEU A 58 -4.35 -4.57 -5.78
CA LEU A 58 -3.41 -5.00 -4.75
C LEU A 58 -2.13 -4.16 -4.74
N LEU A 59 -1.63 -3.77 -5.90
CA LEU A 59 -0.42 -2.95 -6.02
C LEU A 59 -0.62 -1.55 -5.41
N ILE A 60 -1.72 -0.87 -5.71
CA ILE A 60 -1.99 0.45 -5.10
C ILE A 60 -2.23 0.34 -3.58
N SER A 61 -2.88 -0.74 -3.13
CA SER A 61 -3.05 -1.01 -1.70
C SER A 61 -1.70 -1.17 -1.02
N GLN A 62 -0.77 -1.92 -1.62
CA GLN A 62 0.57 -2.10 -1.07
C GLN A 62 1.38 -0.78 -1.06
N ILE A 63 1.25 0.06 -2.08
CA ILE A 63 1.90 1.38 -2.12
C ILE A 63 1.39 2.26 -0.98
N TYR A 64 0.08 2.22 -0.73
CA TYR A 64 -0.54 2.96 0.37
C TYR A 64 -0.09 2.43 1.74
N ASP A 65 -0.07 1.10 1.93
CA ASP A 65 0.41 0.47 3.15
C ASP A 65 1.89 0.83 3.43
N ASN A 66 2.75 0.79 2.40
CA ASN A 66 4.15 1.22 2.52
C ASN A 66 4.27 2.68 2.94
N ALA A 67 3.40 3.55 2.43
CA ALA A 67 3.38 4.95 2.81
C ALA A 67 2.96 5.11 4.29
N LEU A 68 1.94 4.37 4.74
CA LEU A 68 1.49 4.40 6.14
C LEU A 68 2.58 3.90 7.09
N ILE A 69 3.29 2.83 6.75
CA ILE A 69 4.42 2.29 7.52
C ILE A 69 5.53 3.33 7.65
N THR A 70 5.97 3.90 6.52
CA THR A 70 7.04 4.91 6.52
C THR A 70 6.66 6.16 7.29
N SER A 71 5.36 6.45 7.42
CA SER A 71 4.84 7.58 8.20
C SER A 71 4.58 7.23 9.67
N GLY A 72 4.74 5.97 10.09
CA GLY A 72 4.46 5.50 11.45
C GLY A 72 2.97 5.53 11.81
N LEU A 73 2.07 5.42 10.82
CA LEU A 73 0.62 5.49 10.99
C LEU A 73 -0.07 4.13 10.91
N LEU A 74 0.66 3.05 10.61
CA LEU A 74 0.15 1.69 10.61
C LEU A 74 0.59 0.96 11.88
N LYS A 75 -0.36 0.42 12.63
CA LYS A 75 -0.12 -0.33 13.88
C LYS A 75 0.01 -1.83 13.66
N ASP A 76 -0.99 -2.44 13.01
CA ASP A 76 -0.98 -3.87 12.69
C ASP A 76 -0.68 -4.09 11.20
N THR A 77 0.40 -4.80 10.94
CA THR A 77 0.84 -5.16 9.58
C THR A 77 0.38 -6.56 9.16
N SER A 78 -0.25 -7.34 10.04
CA SER A 78 -0.59 -8.75 9.79
C SER A 78 -1.49 -8.92 8.56
N ALA A 79 -2.54 -8.11 8.47
CA ALA A 79 -3.45 -8.09 7.32
C ALA A 79 -2.76 -7.61 6.02
N MET A 80 -1.80 -6.69 6.13
CA MET A 80 -1.01 -6.24 4.97
C MET A 80 -0.13 -7.37 4.44
N VAL A 81 0.55 -8.13 5.31
CA VAL A 81 1.44 -9.22 4.89
C VAL A 81 0.69 -10.27 4.04
N GLN A 82 -0.55 -10.60 4.42
CA GLN A 82 -1.38 -11.50 3.63
C GLN A 82 -1.66 -10.95 2.22
N ARG A 83 -2.00 -9.65 2.10
CA ARG A 83 -2.21 -8.99 0.81
C ARG A 83 -0.93 -8.90 -0.02
N LEU A 84 0.20 -8.61 0.62
CA LEU A 84 1.52 -8.57 0.00
C LEU A 84 1.87 -9.95 -0.59
N ASN A 85 1.68 -11.03 0.16
CA ASN A 85 1.92 -12.38 -0.33
C ASN A 85 1.03 -12.70 -1.54
N LYS A 86 -0.25 -12.34 -1.49
CA LYS A 86 -1.17 -12.50 -2.62
C LYS A 86 -0.69 -11.72 -3.86
N LEU A 87 -0.27 -10.46 -3.69
CA LEU A 87 0.28 -9.64 -4.77
C LEU A 87 1.52 -10.29 -5.39
N LEU A 88 2.46 -10.74 -4.56
CA LEU A 88 3.69 -11.40 -5.03
C LEU A 88 3.39 -12.71 -5.78
N THR A 89 2.43 -13.51 -5.31
CA THR A 89 1.99 -14.72 -6.01
C THR A 89 1.36 -14.41 -7.37
N GLN A 90 0.54 -13.35 -7.48
CA GLN A 90 -0.05 -12.97 -8.76
C GLN A 90 1.01 -12.48 -9.76
N LEU A 91 1.96 -11.67 -9.30
CA LEU A 91 3.04 -11.16 -10.13
C LEU A 91 4.01 -12.26 -10.59
N SER A 92 4.29 -13.26 -9.74
CA SER A 92 5.15 -14.38 -10.11
C SER A 92 4.49 -15.36 -11.09
N ALA A 93 3.16 -15.54 -11.00
CA ALA A 93 2.41 -16.42 -11.90
C ALA A 93 2.36 -15.92 -13.35
N GLY A 94 2.46 -14.60 -13.58
CA GLY A 94 2.49 -13.99 -14.92
C GLY A 94 3.79 -14.23 -15.70
N ASN A 95 4.84 -14.75 -15.05
CA ASN A 95 6.18 -14.91 -15.61
C ASN A 95 6.51 -16.36 -16.01
N LYS A 96 5.51 -17.19 -16.36
CA LYS A 96 5.75 -18.49 -17.00
C LYS A 96 6.40 -18.25 -18.35
N SER A 97 7.72 -18.13 -18.34
CA SER A 97 8.56 -18.13 -19.52
C SER A 97 8.35 -19.49 -20.16
N THR A 98 7.51 -19.53 -21.20
CA THR A 98 7.45 -20.64 -22.15
C THR A 98 8.77 -20.62 -22.93
N ILE A 99 9.85 -21.01 -22.27
CA ILE A 99 11.03 -21.53 -22.96
C ILE A 99 10.64 -22.94 -23.36
N LEU A 100 9.89 -23.04 -24.46
CA LEU A 100 9.90 -24.21 -25.32
C LEU A 100 11.32 -24.28 -25.86
N THR A 101 12.18 -25.03 -25.19
CA THR A 101 13.36 -25.60 -25.86
C THR A 101 12.89 -26.75 -26.76
N PRO A 102 13.52 -26.90 -27.95
CA PRO A 102 12.93 -27.48 -29.16
C PRO A 102 12.57 -28.96 -29.07
#